data_AF-A0A950BK19-F1
#
_entry.id   AF-A0A950BK19-F1
#
_cell.length_a   1.000
_cell.length_b   1.000
_cell.length_c   1.000
_cell.angle_alpha   90.00
_cell.angle_beta   90.00
_cell.angle_gamma   90.00
#
_symmetry.space_group_name_H-M   'P 1'
#
loop_
_entity.id
_entity.type
_entity.pdbx_description
1 polymer ?
#
loop_
_entity_poly.entity_id
_entity_poly.type
_entity_poly.pdbx_seq_one_letter_code
_entity_poly.pdbx_strand_id
1 'polypeptide(L)'
;MNRWHFVASSGLCLGGIAPGCLLGRDALAADTSRPVQTGSEGLPGLPHFAPRAKRVISLFQSGAPSQIDLFDYKPAIRNRRGTELPD
;
A
#
# COMPACT_ATOMS: atom_id res chain seq x y z
N MET A 1 53.78 -20.90 9.91
CA MET A 1 52.48 -20.19 9.97
C MET A 1 51.68 -20.59 8.74
N ASN A 2 50.62 -21.40 8.89
CA ASN A 2 49.93 -22.02 7.75
C ASN A 2 48.81 -21.10 7.23
N ARG A 3 48.60 -21.03 5.91
CA ARG A 3 47.55 -20.20 5.25
C ARG A 3 46.16 -20.36 5.85
N TRP A 4 45.83 -21.57 6.30
CA TRP A 4 44.56 -21.88 6.97
C TRP A 4 44.40 -21.17 8.31
N HIS A 5 45.49 -20.98 9.05
CA HIS A 5 45.48 -20.26 10.32
C HIS A 5 45.26 -18.76 10.12
N PHE A 6 45.81 -18.18 9.04
CA PHE A 6 45.58 -16.78 8.68
C PHE A 6 44.13 -16.52 8.28
N VAL A 7 43.54 -17.40 7.45
CA VAL A 7 42.14 -17.29 7.04
C VAL A 7 41.18 -17.53 8.21
N ALA A 8 41.46 -18.53 9.07
CA ALA A 8 40.67 -18.78 10.28
C ALA A 8 40.73 -17.60 11.26
N SER A 9 41.89 -16.99 11.45
CA SER A 9 42.06 -15.84 12.34
C SER A 9 41.41 -14.56 11.77
N SER A 10 41.36 -14.39 10.45
CA SER A 10 40.78 -13.19 9.81
C SER A 10 39.24 -13.19 9.82
N GLY A 11 38.61 -14.37 9.83
CA GLY A 11 37.14 -14.48 9.86
C GLY A 11 36.49 -14.03 11.17
N LEU A 12 37.20 -14.15 12.29
CA LEU A 12 36.70 -13.79 13.63
C LEU A 12 36.52 -12.27 13.81
N CYS A 13 37.38 -11.44 13.21
CA CYS A 13 37.27 -9.98 13.32
C CYS A 13 36.11 -9.40 12.52
N LEU A 14 35.81 -9.94 11.33
CA LEU A 14 34.71 -9.44 10.49
C LEU A 14 33.34 -9.97 10.95
N GLY A 15 33.29 -11.18 11.53
CA GLY A 15 32.06 -11.79 12.03
C GLY A 15 31.44 -11.06 13.24
N GLY A 16 32.24 -10.34 14.03
CA GLY A 16 31.77 -9.62 15.22
C GLY A 16 31.05 -8.29 14.93
N ILE A 17 31.18 -7.73 13.73
CA ILE A 17 30.62 -6.41 13.39
C ILE A 17 29.09 -6.46 13.34
N ALA A 18 28.51 -7.52 12.77
CA ALA A 18 27.06 -7.64 12.62
C ALA A 18 26.31 -7.65 13.97
N PRO A 19 26.64 -8.52 14.95
CA PRO A 19 26.00 -8.48 16.26
C PRO A 19 26.40 -7.25 17.08
N GLY A 20 27.63 -6.73 16.92
CA GLY A 20 28.07 -5.50 17.59
C GLY A 20 27.30 -4.26 17.14
N CYS A 21 27.00 -4.13 15.85
CA CYS A 21 26.16 -3.05 15.31
C CYS A 21 24.69 -3.19 15.75
N LEU A 22 24.18 -4.42 15.87
CA LEU A 22 22.80 -4.67 16.29
C LEU A 22 22.63 -4.39 17.79
N LEU A 23 23.44 -5.02 18.64
CA LEU A 23 23.39 -4.85 20.10
C LEU A 23 23.84 -3.46 20.55
N GLY A 24 24.81 -2.85 19.86
CA GLY A 24 25.21 -1.47 20.10
C GLY A 24 24.13 -0.46 19.73
N ARG A 25 23.35 -0.71 18.67
CA ARG A 25 22.15 0.09 18.36
C ARG A 25 21.09 -0.05 19.43
N ASP A 26 20.80 -1.27 19.89
CA ASP A 26 19.80 -1.49 20.95
C ASP A 26 20.21 -0.82 22.27
N ALA A 27 21.50 -0.88 22.63
CA ALA A 27 22.03 -0.20 23.81
C ALA A 27 21.96 1.34 23.71
N LEU A 28 22.28 1.91 22.54
CA LEU A 28 22.16 3.35 22.31
C LEU A 28 20.70 3.82 22.17
N ALA A 29 19.81 2.95 21.69
CA ALA A 29 18.36 3.22 21.60
C ALA A 29 17.68 3.17 22.98
N ALA A 30 18.20 2.37 23.93
CA ALA A 30 17.71 2.34 25.30
C ALA A 30 17.92 3.69 26.04
N ASP A 31 19.00 4.41 25.71
CA ASP A 31 19.35 5.71 26.32
C ASP A 31 18.52 6.88 25.76
N THR A 32 17.86 6.68 24.61
CA THR A 32 16.94 7.65 24.00
C THR A 32 15.48 7.40 24.38
N SER A 33 15.22 6.66 25.45
CA SER A 33 13.89 6.44 26.06
C SER A 33 13.26 7.68 26.71
N ARG A 34 13.58 8.90 26.24
CA ARG A 34 12.64 10.04 26.33
C ARG A 34 11.85 10.09 25.04
N PRO A 35 10.52 9.91 25.08
CA PRO A 35 9.71 10.00 23.87
C PRO A 35 9.73 11.46 23.39
N VAL A 36 10.46 11.73 22.32
CA VAL A 36 10.16 12.89 21.48
C VAL A 36 8.88 12.55 20.75
N GLN A 37 7.78 13.15 21.18
CA GLN A 37 6.47 13.10 20.52
C GLN A 37 6.57 13.86 19.18
N THR A 38 7.22 13.25 18.20
CA THR A 38 7.19 13.70 16.81
C THR A 38 6.02 13.02 16.12
N GLY A 39 4.90 13.75 16.07
CA GLY A 39 3.95 13.78 14.94
C GLY A 39 3.37 12.45 14.45
N SER A 40 2.08 12.28 14.75
CA SER A 40 1.18 11.28 14.14
C SER A 40 1.57 9.83 14.41
N GLU A 41 1.35 9.38 15.65
CA GLU A 41 0.93 8.00 15.85
C GLU A 41 -0.27 7.75 14.93
N GLY A 42 -0.04 6.99 13.85
CA GLY A 42 -1.12 6.57 12.96
C GLY A 42 -2.23 5.96 13.79
N LEU A 43 -3.48 6.27 13.45
CA LEU A 43 -4.66 5.81 14.19
C LEU A 43 -4.50 4.33 14.57
N PRO A 44 -4.72 3.96 15.84
CA PRO A 44 -4.51 2.59 16.31
C PRO A 44 -5.36 1.64 15.45
N GLY A 45 -4.69 0.75 14.72
CA GLY A 45 -5.32 -0.20 13.79
C GLY A 45 -5.03 0.03 12.31
N LEU A 46 -4.27 1.07 11.92
CA LEU A 46 -3.82 1.20 10.53
C LEU A 46 -2.60 0.30 10.26
N PRO A 47 -2.64 -0.53 9.20
CA PRO A 47 -1.49 -1.33 8.81
C PRO A 47 -0.32 -0.43 8.38
N HIS A 48 0.89 -0.74 8.83
CA HIS A 48 2.12 -0.04 8.41
C HIS A 48 2.48 -0.31 6.93
N PHE A 49 1.72 -1.18 6.25
CA PHE A 49 1.90 -1.55 4.86
C PHE A 49 0.73 -1.07 4.01
N ALA A 50 1.01 -0.68 2.76
CA ALA A 50 -0.04 -0.31 1.82
C ALA A 50 -1.04 -1.47 1.64
N PRO A 51 -2.35 -1.24 1.82
CA PRO A 51 -3.34 -2.30 1.69
C PRO A 51 -3.41 -2.79 0.24
N ARG A 52 -3.47 -4.13 0.07
CA ARG A 52 -3.64 -4.77 -1.23
C ARG A 52 -5.13 -5.07 -1.45
N ALA A 53 -5.69 -4.63 -2.58
CA ALA A 53 -7.06 -4.97 -2.95
C ALA A 53 -7.19 -6.50 -3.15
N LYS A 54 -8.06 -7.15 -2.37
CA LYS A 54 -8.25 -8.62 -2.41
C LYS A 54 -9.25 -9.06 -3.48
N ARG A 55 -10.23 -8.22 -3.81
CA ARG A 55 -11.27 -8.46 -4.82
C ARG A 55 -11.66 -7.14 -5.47
N VAL A 56 -11.86 -7.15 -6.78
CA VAL A 56 -12.32 -6.00 -7.56
C VAL A 56 -13.58 -6.43 -8.31
N ILE A 57 -14.69 -5.70 -8.12
CA ILE A 57 -15.92 -5.92 -8.87
C ILE A 57 -15.98 -4.84 -9.95
N SER A 58 -15.84 -5.23 -11.21
CA SER A 58 -15.96 -4.33 -12.36
C SER A 58 -17.35 -4.48 -12.97
N LEU A 59 -18.14 -3.41 -12.93
CA LEU A 59 -19.50 -3.37 -13.48
C LEU A 59 -19.48 -2.60 -14.80
N PHE A 60 -19.78 -3.29 -15.89
CA PHE A 60 -19.95 -2.67 -17.21
C PHE A 60 -21.44 -2.59 -17.53
N GLN A 61 -22.04 -1.43 -17.32
CA GLN A 61 -23.45 -1.17 -17.62
C GLN A 61 -23.59 -0.63 -19.04
N SER A 62 -23.33 -1.49 -20.03
CA SER A 62 -23.57 -1.18 -21.45
C SER A 62 -25.07 -1.04 -21.66
N GLY A 63 -25.54 0.20 -21.81
CA GLY A 63 -26.96 0.51 -21.96
C GLY A 63 -27.57 1.30 -20.80
N ALA A 64 -26.77 1.76 -19.84
CA ALA A 64 -27.23 2.81 -18.93
C ALA A 64 -27.66 4.04 -19.76
N PRO A 65 -28.78 4.70 -19.41
CA PRO A 65 -29.19 5.93 -20.07
C PRO A 65 -28.02 6.91 -20.06
N SER A 66 -27.77 7.57 -21.20
CA SER A 66 -26.70 8.56 -21.29
C SER A 66 -26.89 9.59 -20.17
N GLN A 67 -25.79 10.15 -19.65
CA GLN A 67 -25.85 11.18 -18.59
C GLN A 67 -26.79 12.36 -18.97
N ILE A 68 -26.92 12.62 -20.28
CA ILE A 68 -27.81 13.64 -20.87
C ILE A 68 -29.29 13.27 -20.77
N ASP A 69 -29.63 11.99 -20.71
CA ASP A 69 -31.01 11.51 -20.72
C ASP A 69 -31.59 11.26 -19.32
N LEU A 70 -30.77 11.41 -18.28
CA LEU A 70 -31.13 11.05 -16.91
C LEU A 70 -32.04 12.08 -16.21
N PHE A 71 -31.85 13.36 -16.52
CA PHE A 71 -32.50 14.46 -15.78
C PHE A 71 -33.35 15.38 -16.66
N ASP A 72 -33.42 15.12 -17.96
CA ASP A 72 -34.20 15.95 -18.87
C ASP A 72 -35.60 15.35 -19.08
N TYR A 73 -36.62 16.16 -18.78
CA TYR A 73 -38.00 15.73 -18.93
C TYR A 73 -38.42 15.78 -20.40
N LYS A 74 -38.47 14.60 -21.04
CA LYS A 74 -38.83 14.44 -22.45
C LYS A 74 -40.23 13.83 -22.65
N PRO A 75 -41.33 14.61 -22.51
CA PRO A 75 -42.70 14.09 -22.63
C PRO A 75 -43.03 13.60 -24.04
N ALA A 76 -42.38 14.16 -25.07
CA ALA A 76 -42.59 13.77 -26.46
C ALA A 76 -42.19 12.31 -26.75
N ILE A 77 -41.18 11.79 -26.05
CA ILE A 77 -40.73 10.39 -26.20
C ILE A 77 -41.79 9.42 -25.70
N ARG A 78 -42.59 9.80 -24.68
CA ARG A 78 -43.70 8.97 -24.20
C ARG A 78 -44.75 8.73 -25.29
N ASN A 79 -45.01 9.75 -26.10
CA ASN A 79 -46.01 9.69 -27.17
C ASN A 79 -45.54 8.89 -28.39
N ARG A 80 -44.22 8.69 -28.55
CA ARG A 80 -43.60 7.98 -29.68
C ARG A 80 -43.04 6.61 -29.29
N ARG A 81 -43.46 6.05 -28.15
CA ARG A 81 -43.09 4.68 -27.78
C ARG A 81 -43.74 3.69 -28.76
N GLY A 82 -42.93 2.84 -29.37
CA GLY A 82 -43.40 1.76 -30.25
C GLY A 82 -43.71 2.20 -31.69
N THR A 83 -43.40 3.44 -32.07
CA THR A 83 -43.44 3.83 -33.49
C THR A 83 -42.19 3.30 -34.19
N GLU A 84 -42.35 2.71 -35.36
CA GLU A 84 -41.21 2.33 -36.21
C GLU A 84 -40.39 3.57 -36.59
N LEU A 85 -39.07 3.36 -36.73
CA LEU A 85 -38.21 4.42 -37.22
C LEU A 85 -38.58 4.70 -38.69
N PRO A 86 -38.64 5.97 -39.11
CA PRO A 86 -38.76 6.29 -40.53
C PRO A 86 -37.58 5.69 -41.30
N ASP A 87 -37.86 5.21 -42.52
CA ASP A 87 -36.83 4.74 -43.47
C ASP A 87 -35.82 5.84 -43.84
#